data_AF-A0A432PB50-F1
#
_entry.id   AF-A0A432PB50-F1
#
_cell.length_a   1.000
_cell.length_b   1.000
_cell.length_c   1.000
_cell.angle_alpha   90.00
_cell.angle_beta   90.00
_cell.angle_gamma   90.00
#
_symmetry.space_group_name_H-M   'P 1'
#
loop_
_entity.id
_entity.type
_entity.pdbx_description
1 polymer ?
#
loop_
_entity_poly.entity_id
_entity_poly.type
_entity_poly.pdbx_seq_one_letter_code
_entity_poly.pdbx_strand_id
1 'polypeptide(L)'
;MHYFKPLLKRSHQVFVADDGSIWIGKESQKSRKIIQSPPPWVAGLVSKLDGEYTLPRILSELKSERYDVTKCDVHDFVSALASCGLIEES
;
A
#
# COMPACT_ATOMS: atom_id res chain seq x y z
N MET A 1 20.39 -0.39 11.21
CA MET A 1 19.51 -0.30 10.04
C MET A 1 18.09 -0.07 10.54
N HIS A 2 17.53 1.12 10.36
CA HIS A 2 16.11 1.32 10.62
C HIS A 2 15.34 0.54 9.56
N TYR A 3 14.65 -0.51 9.99
CA TYR A 3 13.74 -1.22 9.10
C TYR A 3 12.56 -0.27 8.84
N PHE A 4 12.49 0.27 7.62
CA PHE A 4 11.42 1.15 7.19
C PHE A 4 10.07 0.45 7.36
N LYS A 5 9.18 1.09 8.12
CA LYS A 5 7.81 0.65 8.34
C LYS A 5 6.89 1.61 7.59
N PRO A 6 6.40 1.25 6.39
CA PRO A 6 5.55 2.15 5.64
C PRO A 6 4.24 2.38 6.39
N LEU A 7 3.84 3.64 6.47
CA LEU A 7 2.58 4.08 7.05
C LEU A 7 1.88 4.97 6.03
N LEU A 8 0.65 4.63 5.64
CA LEU A 8 -0.20 5.54 4.87
C LEU A 8 -0.51 6.78 5.69
N LYS A 9 -0.62 7.91 4.99
CA LYS A 9 -0.99 9.17 5.63
C LYS A 9 -2.25 9.02 6.45
N ARG A 10 -2.22 9.43 7.72
CA ARG A 10 -3.37 9.28 8.64
C ARG A 10 -4.63 10.02 8.17
N SER A 11 -4.43 11.04 7.33
CA SER A 11 -5.51 11.80 6.68
C SER A 11 -6.13 11.11 5.46
N HIS A 12 -5.57 9.97 5.02
CA HIS A 12 -6.02 9.23 3.85
C HIS A 12 -6.69 7.94 4.29
N GLN A 13 -7.76 7.59 3.59
CA GLN A 13 -8.47 6.34 3.74
C GLN A 13 -8.24 5.48 2.49
N VAL A 14 -8.33 4.17 2.69
CA VAL A 14 -8.24 3.17 1.63
C VAL A 14 -9.63 2.59 1.44
N PHE A 15 -10.12 2.59 0.20
CA PHE A 15 -11.34 1.91 -0.17
C PHE A 15 -11.05 0.92 -1.28
N VAL A 16 -11.59 -0.29 -1.16
CA VAL A 16 -11.57 -1.30 -2.22
C VAL A 16 -12.98 -1.34 -2.80
N ALA A 17 -13.11 -1.04 -4.09
CA ALA A 17 -14.38 -1.07 -4.78
C ALA A 17 -14.76 -2.51 -5.19
N ASP A 18 -16.04 -2.73 -5.50
CA ASP A 18 -16.55 -4.04 -5.91
C ASP A 18 -15.91 -4.57 -7.21
N ASP A 19 -15.39 -3.66 -8.06
CA ASP A 19 -14.67 -3.98 -9.29
C ASP A 19 -13.17 -4.30 -9.06
N GLY A 20 -12.72 -4.30 -7.79
CA GLY A 20 -11.33 -4.54 -7.41
C GLY A 20 -10.42 -3.33 -7.51
N SER A 21 -10.93 -2.16 -7.92
CA SER A 21 -10.17 -0.91 -7.91
C SER A 21 -9.86 -0.47 -6.48
N ILE A 22 -8.68 0.12 -6.26
CA ILE A 22 -8.27 0.63 -4.95
C ILE A 22 -8.20 2.15 -4.99
N TRP A 23 -8.87 2.79 -4.03
CA TRP A 23 -8.86 4.24 -3.87
C TRP A 23 -8.09 4.60 -2.62
N ILE A 24 -7.14 5.52 -2.76
CA ILE A 24 -6.36 6.06 -1.64
C ILE A 24 -6.49 7.59 -1.71
N GLY A 25 -7.06 8.19 -0.67
CA GLY A 25 -7.35 9.62 -0.71
C GLY A 25 -7.91 10.16 0.59
N LYS A 26 -7.91 11.49 0.70
CA LYS A 26 -8.66 12.17 1.76
C LYS A 26 -10.16 11.99 1.52
N GLU A 27 -10.93 12.01 2.61
CA GLU A 27 -12.40 12.04 2.56
C GLU A 27 -12.92 13.24 1.73
N SER A 28 -12.19 14.36 1.75
CA SER A 28 -12.40 15.44 0.78
C SER A 28 -11.88 15.01 -0.60
N GLN A 29 -12.81 14.69 -1.50
CA GLN A 29 -12.61 14.09 -2.84
C GLN A 29 -11.60 14.79 -3.78
N LYS A 30 -10.99 15.91 -3.40
CA LYS A 30 -10.10 16.73 -4.24
C LYS A 30 -8.72 16.11 -4.49
N SER A 31 -8.23 15.24 -3.61
CA SER A 31 -6.94 14.58 -3.77
C SER A 31 -7.08 13.08 -3.51
N ARG A 32 -7.53 12.36 -4.55
CA ARG A 32 -7.62 10.90 -4.59
C ARG A 32 -6.71 10.33 -5.66
N LYS A 33 -6.06 9.21 -5.35
CA LYS A 33 -5.38 8.35 -6.31
C LYS A 33 -6.22 7.08 -6.46
N ILE A 34 -6.48 6.71 -7.72
CA ILE A 34 -7.23 5.51 -8.08
C ILE A 34 -6.25 4.56 -8.75
N ILE A 35 -6.20 3.33 -8.27
CA ILE A 35 -5.43 2.25 -8.86
C ILE A 35 -6.46 1.33 -9.52
N GLN A 36 -6.51 1.39 -10.84
CA GLN A 36 -7.43 0.59 -11.64
C GLN A 36 -6.82 -0.77 -11.92
N SER A 37 -7.63 -1.83 -11.78
CA SER A 37 -7.22 -3.23 -12.02
C SER A 37 -5.85 -3.58 -11.40
N PRO A 38 -5.64 -3.32 -10.09
CA PRO A 38 -4.36 -3.62 -9.46
C PRO A 38 -4.09 -5.12 -9.44
N PRO A 39 -2.82 -5.55 -9.39
CA PRO A 39 -2.49 -6.92 -9.07
C PRO A 39 -3.18 -7.39 -7.76
N PRO A 40 -3.59 -8.66 -7.65
CA PRO A 40 -4.39 -9.15 -6.51
C PRO A 40 -3.76 -8.90 -5.13
N TRP A 41 -2.43 -8.87 -5.04
CA TRP A 41 -1.70 -8.64 -3.80
C TRP A 41 -1.73 -7.20 -3.30
N VAL A 42 -2.11 -6.23 -4.15
CA VAL A 42 -2.05 -4.81 -3.77
C VAL A 42 -3.04 -4.48 -2.66
N ALA A 43 -4.25 -5.04 -2.68
CA ALA A 43 -5.22 -4.81 -1.61
C ALA A 43 -4.67 -5.28 -0.24
N GLY A 44 -4.09 -6.49 -0.23
CA GLY A 44 -3.45 -7.05 0.96
C GLY A 44 -2.18 -6.33 1.39
N LEU A 45 -1.45 -5.70 0.45
CA LEU A 45 -0.30 -4.85 0.77
C LEU A 45 -0.78 -3.55 1.43
N VAL A 46 -1.71 -2.84 0.79
CA VAL A 46 -2.19 -1.53 1.22
C VAL A 46 -2.81 -1.60 2.62
N SER A 47 -3.52 -2.69 2.94
CA SER A 47 -4.09 -2.92 4.27
C SER A 47 -3.03 -3.10 5.38
N LYS A 48 -1.77 -3.36 5.03
CA LYS A 48 -0.64 -3.58 5.95
C LYS A 48 0.34 -2.39 5.99
N LEU A 49 0.01 -1.27 5.31
CA LEU A 49 0.78 -0.02 5.37
C LEU A 49 0.32 0.84 6.55
N ASP A 50 0.36 0.26 7.75
CA ASP A 50 -0.15 0.81 9.01
C ASP A 50 0.96 1.27 9.97
N GLY A 51 2.22 1.18 9.55
CA GLY A 51 3.38 1.50 10.38
C GLY A 51 3.76 0.42 11.40
N GLU A 52 3.05 -0.70 11.47
CA GLU A 52 3.36 -1.79 12.40
C GLU A 52 4.42 -2.73 11.81
N TYR A 53 4.31 -3.03 10.52
CA TYR A 53 5.14 -4.00 9.83
C TYR A 53 6.23 -3.37 8.94
N THR A 54 7.35 -4.07 8.83
CA THR A 54 8.45 -3.72 7.92
C THR A 54 8.19 -4.33 6.53
N LEU A 55 8.78 -3.77 5.46
CA LEU A 55 8.61 -4.33 4.12
C LEU A 55 8.92 -5.85 4.01
N PRO A 56 10.00 -6.39 4.62
CA PRO A 56 10.23 -7.83 4.62
C PRO A 56 9.14 -8.63 5.32
N ARG A 57 8.56 -8.09 6.41
CA ARG A 57 7.47 -8.75 7.13
C ARG A 57 6.20 -8.78 6.29
N ILE A 58 5.84 -7.66 5.67
CA ILE A 58 4.68 -7.56 4.79
C ILE A 58 4.81 -8.53 3.61
N LEU A 59 5.98 -8.57 2.96
CA LEU A 59 6.25 -9.53 1.88
C LEU A 59 6.06 -10.98 2.32
N SER A 60 6.53 -11.34 3.52
CA SER A 60 6.35 -12.69 4.07
C SER A 60 4.87 -13.04 4.26
N GLU A 61 4.05 -12.08 4.69
CA GLU A 61 2.61 -12.30 4.89
C GLU A 61 1.88 -12.45 3.55
N LEU A 62 2.17 -11.59 2.57
CA LEU A 62 1.60 -11.72 1.22
C LEU A 62 1.94 -13.06 0.57
N LYS A 63 3.18 -13.55 0.75
CA LYS A 63 3.57 -14.88 0.28
C LYS A 63 2.85 -16.01 1.03
N SER A 64 2.60 -15.84 2.34
CA SER A 64 1.81 -16.82 3.11
C SER A 64 0.35 -16.88 2.66
N GLU A 65 -0.19 -15.76 2.17
CA GLU A 65 -1.49 -15.63 1.51
C GLU A 65 -1.47 -16.18 0.06
N ARG A 66 -0.35 -16.78 -0.37
CA ARG A 66 -0.12 -17.38 -1.70
C ARG A 66 -0.14 -16.41 -2.88
N TYR A 67 0.08 -15.13 -2.62
CA TYR A 67 0.28 -14.18 -3.72
C TYR A 67 1.62 -14.40 -4.40
N ASP A 68 1.60 -14.32 -5.73
CA ASP A 68 2.80 -14.21 -6.55
C ASP A 68 3.29 -12.75 -6.52
N VAL A 69 4.20 -12.46 -5.59
CA VAL A 69 4.74 -11.12 -5.36
C VAL A 69 6.21 -11.21 -4.98
N THR A 70 7.01 -10.34 -5.59
CA THR A 70 8.45 -10.24 -5.34
C THR A 70 8.78 -9.10 -4.37
N LYS A 71 10.01 -9.11 -3.88
CA LYS A 71 10.53 -8.01 -3.06
C LYS A 71 10.56 -6.68 -3.84
N CYS A 72 10.91 -6.75 -5.13
CA CYS A 72 10.96 -5.57 -5.99
C CYS A 72 9.56 -4.99 -6.16
N ASP A 73 8.55 -5.82 -6.42
CA ASP A 73 7.16 -5.36 -6.59
C ASP A 73 6.66 -4.57 -5.37
N VAL A 74 6.88 -5.10 -4.16
CA VAL A 74 6.50 -4.42 -2.91
C VAL A 74 7.26 -3.11 -2.75
N HIS A 75 8.56 -3.12 -3.03
CA HIS A 75 9.40 -1.93 -2.88
C HIS A 75 8.99 -0.83 -3.88
N ASP A 76 8.87 -1.18 -5.15
CA ASP A 76 8.53 -0.26 -6.24
C ASP A 76 7.14 0.34 -6.03
N PHE A 77 6.18 -0.47 -5.58
CA PHE A 77 4.84 0.02 -5.28
C PHE A 77 4.84 0.99 -4.09
N VAL A 78 5.54 0.66 -3.00
CA VAL A 78 5.64 1.56 -1.83
C VAL A 78 6.40 2.84 -2.19
N SER A 79 7.45 2.75 -3.00
CA SER A 79 8.15 3.93 -3.54
C SER A 79 7.22 4.79 -4.39
N ALA A 80 6.39 4.20 -5.25
CA ALA A 80 5.41 4.94 -6.05
C ALA A 80 4.36 5.64 -5.18
N LEU A 81 3.88 5.00 -4.10
CA LEU A 81 3.00 5.63 -3.11
C LEU A 81 3.69 6.79 -2.40
N ALA A 82 4.96 6.63 -2.02
CA ALA A 82 5.75 7.69 -1.39
C ALA A 82 5.94 8.88 -2.34
N SER A 83 6.26 8.64 -3.61
CA SER A 83 6.36 9.69 -4.64
C SER A 83 5.02 10.37 -4.93
N CYS A 84 3.89 9.68 -4.72
CA CYS A 84 2.55 10.28 -4.75
C CYS A 84 2.22 11.07 -3.48
N GLY A 85 3.12 11.11 -2.49
CA GLY A 85 2.89 11.76 -1.20
C GLY A 85 1.83 11.07 -0.36
N LEU A 86 1.62 9.76 -0.52
CA LEU A 86 0.62 8.97 0.20
C LEU A 86 1.18 8.26 1.44
N ILE A 87 2.50 8.12 1.54
CA ILE A 87 3.19 7.56 2.70
C ILE A 87 3.58 8.70 3.64
N GLU A 88 3.46 8.49 4.95
CA GLU A 88 4.02 9.40 5.97
C GLU A 88 5.55 9.38 5.86
N GLU A 89 6.14 10.57 5.78
CA GLU A 89 7.59 10.72 5.89
C GLU A 89 7.96 10.53 7.37
N SER A 90 8.80 9.52 7.66
CA SER A 90 9.37 9.31 8.99
C SER A 90 10.71 10.01 9.14
#